data_AF-A0A5J9SWJ0-F1
#
_entry.id   AF-A0A5J9SWJ0-F1
#
_cell.length_a   1.000
_cell.length_b   1.000
_cell.length_c   1.000
_cell.angle_alpha   90.00
_cell.angle_beta   90.00
_cell.angle_gamma   90.00
#
_symmetry.space_group_name_H-M   'P 1'
#
loop_
_entity.id
_entity.type
_entity.pdbx_description
1 polymer ?
#
loop_
_entity_poly.entity_id
_entity_poly.type
_entity_poly.pdbx_seq_one_letter_code
_entity_poly.pdbx_strand_id
1 'polypeptide(L)'
;MQPAHQRRMVASSKVIRVGPWGGRGGSPWDDGPHRGVRSITLAYSRFLESMTVEYVDRSGRPVYGEKHGGGTSRSRSEKIELDFPYEFVTGVSGRYQEVHVGSLPVVRSLTFTTSRGKVHGPFGYDEGTPFAYPMEGGVVVGFTGRSSWHVDALGLYVAALRPETLCDVVHERRLSAYRSFVYGGGGGGGARYPQPQQQQQYGATAQHHQAKRPFEWCYK
;
A
#
# COMPACT_ATOMS: atom_id res chain seq x y z
N MET A 1 8.63 -29.06 15.43
CA MET A 1 7.94 -28.11 14.52
C MET A 1 8.94 -27.00 14.18
N GLN A 2 9.30 -26.83 12.91
CA GLN A 2 10.13 -25.70 12.48
C GLN A 2 9.25 -24.44 12.40
N PRO A 3 9.72 -23.26 12.82
CA PRO A 3 8.96 -22.03 12.62
C PRO A 3 8.79 -21.80 11.12
N ALA A 4 7.56 -21.43 10.72
CA ALA A 4 7.29 -20.99 9.36
C ALA A 4 8.31 -19.91 8.99
N HIS A 5 9.02 -20.14 7.90
CA HIS A 5 10.07 -19.27 7.37
C HIS A 5 9.43 -17.96 6.97
N GLN A 6 9.34 -17.03 7.92
CA GLN A 6 8.76 -15.73 7.68
C GLN A 6 9.72 -14.95 6.79
N ARG A 7 9.31 -14.71 5.55
CA ARG A 7 10.15 -14.08 4.55
C ARG A 7 10.04 -12.57 4.68
N ARG A 8 11.20 -11.94 4.78
CA ARG A 8 11.36 -10.49 4.82
C ARG A 8 10.85 -9.87 3.51
N MET A 9 10.14 -8.75 3.63
CA MET A 9 9.74 -7.91 2.51
C MET A 9 10.95 -7.47 1.66
N VAL A 10 10.85 -7.66 0.35
CA VAL A 10 11.80 -7.13 -0.63
C VAL A 10 11.05 -6.34 -1.70
N ALA A 11 11.31 -5.03 -1.76
CA ALA A 11 10.70 -4.13 -2.74
C ALA A 11 11.67 -3.79 -3.89
N SER A 12 11.09 -3.34 -5.01
CA SER A 12 11.80 -2.71 -6.12
C SER A 12 12.43 -1.38 -5.69
N SER A 13 13.52 -0.98 -6.35
CA SER A 13 14.08 0.37 -6.21
C SER A 13 13.27 1.42 -6.98
N LYS A 14 12.42 0.99 -7.92
CA LYS A 14 11.53 1.89 -8.65
C LYS A 14 10.31 2.19 -7.80
N VAL A 15 10.04 3.47 -7.61
CA VAL A 15 8.95 3.98 -6.80
C VAL A 15 8.06 4.87 -7.67
N ILE A 16 6.76 4.77 -7.47
CA ILE A 16 5.76 5.69 -8.04
C ILE A 16 5.16 6.56 -6.94
N ARG A 17 4.73 7.76 -7.31
CA ARG A 17 4.01 8.68 -6.43
C ARG A 17 2.52 8.65 -6.80
N VAL A 18 1.64 8.51 -5.82
CA VAL A 18 0.18 8.38 -6.02
C VAL A 18 -0.56 9.40 -5.15
N GLY A 19 -1.68 9.91 -5.66
CA GLY A 19 -2.45 10.99 -5.02
C GLY A 19 -1.94 12.37 -5.44
N PRO A 20 -2.08 13.41 -4.59
CA PRO A 20 -2.66 13.36 -3.24
C PRO A 20 -4.19 13.36 -3.26
N TRP A 21 -4.81 12.72 -2.26
CA TRP A 21 -6.25 12.79 -1.98
C TRP A 21 -6.51 13.77 -0.85
N GLY A 22 -7.50 14.65 -1.02
CA GLY A 22 -7.82 15.71 -0.07
C GLY A 22 -7.91 17.08 -0.75
N GLY A 23 -7.69 18.15 0.02
CA GLY A 23 -7.78 19.53 -0.45
C GLY A 23 -6.47 20.15 -0.89
N ARG A 24 -6.59 21.39 -1.38
CA ARG A 24 -5.46 22.23 -1.81
C ARG A 24 -4.93 23.15 -0.70
N GLY A 25 -5.50 23.04 0.51
CA GLY A 25 -5.10 23.83 1.67
C GLY A 25 -3.72 23.47 2.20
N GLY A 26 -3.31 24.14 3.28
CA GLY A 26 -2.03 23.93 3.95
C GLY A 26 -0.77 24.09 3.10
N SER A 27 0.36 23.72 3.67
CA SER A 27 1.67 23.71 3.03
C SER A 27 2.02 22.30 2.54
N PRO A 28 2.66 22.14 1.36
CA PRO A 28 3.11 20.84 0.90
C PRO A 28 4.23 20.31 1.78
N TRP A 29 4.26 18.99 1.96
CA TRP A 29 5.34 18.26 2.61
C TRP A 29 5.61 16.94 1.88
N ASP A 30 6.83 16.44 2.01
CA ASP A 30 7.31 15.25 1.32
C ASP A 30 8.41 14.59 2.14
N ASP A 31 8.11 13.45 2.77
CA ASP A 31 9.13 12.68 3.51
C ASP A 31 10.05 11.91 2.55
N GLY A 32 9.66 11.77 1.28
CA GLY A 32 10.37 10.99 0.28
C GLY A 32 10.21 9.46 0.46
N PRO A 33 10.73 8.69 -0.52
CA PRO A 33 10.72 7.23 -0.45
C PRO A 33 11.83 6.68 0.45
N HIS A 34 11.48 5.69 1.26
CA HIS A 34 12.36 4.98 2.18
C HIS A 34 12.46 3.48 1.84
N ARG A 35 13.18 2.70 2.64
CA ARG A 35 13.17 1.22 2.47
C ARG A 35 11.88 0.58 2.96
N GLY A 36 11.14 1.26 3.83
CA GLY A 36 9.86 0.81 4.36
C GLY A 36 9.43 1.62 5.57
N VAL A 37 8.25 1.28 6.09
CA VAL A 37 7.59 1.93 7.22
C VAL A 37 7.63 0.99 8.43
N ARG A 38 8.04 1.50 9.59
CA ARG A 38 8.03 0.76 10.87
C ARG A 38 6.81 1.08 11.70
N SER A 39 6.46 2.35 11.79
CA SER A 39 5.28 2.77 12.54
C SER A 39 4.64 4.02 11.97
N ILE A 40 3.33 4.14 12.16
CA ILE A 40 2.53 5.31 11.78
C ILE A 40 1.80 5.78 13.03
N THR A 41 2.06 7.01 13.45
CA THR A 41 1.36 7.66 14.56
C THR A 41 0.40 8.69 13.99
N LEU A 42 -0.87 8.58 14.35
CA LEU A 42 -1.92 9.51 13.95
C LEU A 42 -2.50 10.22 15.17
N ALA A 43 -2.72 11.52 15.04
CA ALA A 43 -3.59 12.27 15.93
C ALA A 43 -4.88 12.63 15.19
N TYR A 44 -6.03 12.36 15.80
CA TYR A 44 -7.33 12.56 15.16
C TYR A 44 -8.44 12.87 16.15
N SER A 45 -9.50 13.49 15.64
CA SER A 45 -10.78 13.63 16.34
C SER A 45 -11.91 13.38 15.35
N ARG A 46 -12.62 14.43 14.93
CA ARG A 46 -13.56 14.39 13.79
C ARG A 46 -12.83 14.36 12.45
N PHE A 47 -11.61 14.91 12.42
CA PHE A 47 -10.73 14.96 11.26
C PHE A 47 -9.36 14.38 11.60
N LEU A 48 -8.56 14.12 10.59
CA LEU A 48 -7.16 13.78 10.77
C LEU A 48 -6.36 15.05 11.07
N GLU A 49 -5.81 15.14 12.29
CA GLU A 49 -5.18 16.36 12.78
C GLU A 49 -3.67 16.35 12.54
N SER A 50 -3.01 15.21 12.77
CA SER A 50 -1.61 15.09 12.39
C SER A 50 -1.19 13.65 12.10
N MET A 51 -0.09 13.50 11.37
CA MET A 51 0.54 12.24 11.05
C MET A 51 2.06 12.35 11.22
N THR A 52 2.65 11.32 11.82
CA THR A 52 4.12 11.14 11.92
C THR A 52 4.45 9.70 11.60
N VAL A 53 5.53 9.47 10.86
CA VAL A 53 5.90 8.14 10.38
C VAL A 53 7.35 7.85 10.75
N GLU A 54 7.59 6.64 11.22
CA GLU A 54 8.93 6.10 11.40
C GLU A 54 9.25 5.20 10.22
N TYR A 55 10.34 5.51 9.53
CA TYR A 55 10.81 4.80 8.35
C TYR A 55 12.11 4.04 8.61
N VAL A 56 12.54 3.29 7.59
CA VAL A 56 13.85 2.63 7.54
C VAL A 56 14.74 3.29 6.49
N ASP A 57 15.90 3.77 6.92
CA ASP A 57 16.89 4.39 6.04
C ASP A 57 17.63 3.36 5.15
N ARG A 58 18.56 3.83 4.32
CA ARG A 58 19.31 2.95 3.40
C ARG A 58 20.19 1.93 4.13
N SER A 59 20.62 2.23 5.35
CA SER A 59 21.44 1.39 6.22
C SER A 59 20.64 0.45 7.11
N GLY A 60 19.30 0.53 7.07
CA GLY A 60 18.42 -0.31 7.90
C GLY A 60 18.11 0.29 9.28
N ARG A 61 18.49 1.55 9.53
CA ARG A 61 18.25 2.23 10.82
C ARG A 61 16.91 2.98 10.79
N PRO A 62 16.25 3.12 11.95
CA PRO A 62 15.04 3.91 12.05
C PRO A 62 15.33 5.41 11.83
N VAL A 63 14.45 6.07 11.09
CA VAL A 63 14.45 7.52 10.90
C VAL A 63 13.02 8.04 11.05
N TYR A 64 12.86 9.13 11.80
CA TYR A 64 11.56 9.75 12.02
C TYR A 64 11.31 10.82 10.97
N GLY A 65 10.16 10.74 10.29
CA GLY A 65 9.64 11.86 9.51
C GLY A 65 9.20 13.01 10.41
N GLU A 66 9.02 14.18 9.81
CA GLU A 66 8.47 15.32 10.53
C GLU A 66 7.01 15.07 10.95
N LYS A 67 6.53 15.84 11.93
CA LYS A 67 5.11 15.82 12.28
C LYS A 67 4.35 16.74 11.31
N HIS A 68 3.43 16.16 10.55
CA HIS A 68 2.61 16.87 9.59
C HIS A 68 1.24 17.16 10.18
N GLY A 69 0.92 18.43 10.41
CA GLY A 69 -0.32 18.88 11.06
C GLY A 69 -0.12 19.42 12.49
N GLY A 70 -1.17 19.96 13.07
CA GLY A 70 -1.10 20.64 14.38
C GLY A 70 -1.34 19.69 15.55
N GLY A 71 -2.55 19.14 15.64
CA GLY A 71 -3.02 18.36 16.79
C GLY A 71 -3.09 19.17 18.09
N THR A 72 -3.82 18.66 19.08
CA THR A 72 -3.94 19.26 20.41
C THR A 72 -3.78 18.19 21.49
N SER A 73 -3.75 18.60 22.76
CA SER A 73 -3.83 17.67 23.89
C SER A 73 -5.17 16.91 23.99
N ARG A 74 -6.20 17.32 23.25
CA ARG A 74 -7.52 16.68 23.23
C ARG A 74 -7.68 15.64 22.11
N SER A 75 -6.72 15.57 21.20
CA SER A 75 -6.73 14.64 20.08
C SER A 75 -6.58 13.21 20.58
N ARG A 76 -7.32 12.28 19.98
CA ARG A 76 -7.00 10.86 20.14
C ARG A 76 -5.70 10.59 19.40
N SER A 77 -4.86 9.74 19.97
CA SER A 77 -3.58 9.35 19.38
C SER A 77 -3.54 7.84 19.23
N GLU A 78 -3.25 7.35 18.04
CA GLU A 78 -3.09 5.93 17.77
C GLU A 78 -1.77 5.68 17.04
N LYS A 79 -1.06 4.64 17.47
CA LYS A 79 0.18 4.20 16.87
C LYS A 79 0.01 2.81 16.27
N ILE A 80 0.20 2.73 14.96
CA ILE A 80 0.25 1.48 14.21
C ILE A 80 1.71 1.03 14.20
N GLU A 81 2.02 -0.02 14.95
CA GLU A 81 3.33 -0.68 14.89
C GLU A 81 3.27 -1.83 13.88
N LEU A 82 4.16 -1.79 12.90
CA LEU A 82 4.32 -2.84 11.90
C LEU A 82 5.52 -3.68 12.32
N ASP A 83 5.38 -5.00 12.23
CA ASP A 83 6.48 -5.95 12.39
C ASP A 83 7.40 -5.90 11.16
N PHE A 84 8.02 -4.74 10.89
CA PHE A 84 8.92 -4.56 9.76
C PHE A 84 10.17 -5.42 9.95
N PRO A 85 10.61 -6.19 8.94
CA PRO A 85 10.16 -6.15 7.55
C PRO A 85 9.19 -7.27 7.14
N TYR A 86 8.49 -7.90 8.08
CA TYR A 86 7.56 -9.01 7.86
C TYR A 86 6.09 -8.57 7.74
N GLU A 87 5.76 -7.40 8.26
CA GLU A 87 4.47 -6.75 8.09
C GLU A 87 4.66 -5.35 7.47
N PHE A 88 3.85 -5.03 6.47
CA PHE A 88 3.97 -3.78 5.73
C PHE A 88 2.61 -3.34 5.16
N VAL A 89 2.47 -2.06 4.84
CA VAL A 89 1.22 -1.50 4.34
C VAL A 89 1.03 -1.83 2.87
N THR A 90 -0.13 -2.41 2.56
CA THR A 90 -0.58 -2.87 1.23
C THR A 90 -1.89 -2.23 0.79
N GLY A 91 -2.47 -1.38 1.62
CA GLY A 91 -3.67 -0.63 1.28
C GLY A 91 -3.79 0.61 2.14
N VAL A 92 -4.20 1.71 1.52
CA VAL A 92 -4.61 2.93 2.22
C VAL A 92 -5.97 3.32 1.70
N SER A 93 -6.90 3.62 2.59
CA SER A 93 -8.20 4.18 2.23
C SER A 93 -8.57 5.24 3.25
N GLY A 94 -9.58 6.04 2.94
CA GLY A 94 -10.01 7.10 3.81
C GLY A 94 -11.07 7.96 3.16
N ARG A 95 -11.34 9.09 3.80
CA ARG A 95 -12.27 10.08 3.30
C ARG A 95 -11.75 11.49 3.52
N TYR A 96 -12.23 12.42 2.72
CA TYR A 96 -11.95 13.85 2.88
C TYR A 96 -13.22 14.67 2.72
N GLN A 97 -13.29 15.80 3.43
CA GLN A 97 -14.45 16.68 3.45
C GLN A 97 -14.06 18.09 3.89
N GLU A 98 -14.84 19.07 3.47
CA GLU A 98 -14.81 20.42 4.03
C GLU A 98 -15.07 20.39 5.56
N VAL A 99 -14.37 21.26 6.29
CA VAL A 99 -14.54 21.40 7.75
C VAL A 99 -15.83 22.15 8.06
N HIS A 100 -16.12 23.16 7.25
CA HIS A 100 -17.35 23.94 7.23
C HIS A 100 -17.67 24.30 5.78
N VAL A 101 -18.94 24.59 5.49
CA VAL A 101 -19.41 24.88 4.12
C VAL A 101 -18.56 25.98 3.49
N GLY A 102 -17.96 25.69 2.33
CA GLY A 102 -17.12 26.62 1.59
C GLY A 102 -15.64 26.63 2.00
N SER A 103 -15.24 25.80 2.98
CA SER A 103 -13.82 25.61 3.30
C SER A 103 -13.16 24.66 2.30
N LEU A 104 -11.83 24.70 2.22
CA LEU A 104 -11.11 23.63 1.52
C LEU A 104 -11.26 22.30 2.29
N PRO A 105 -11.34 21.15 1.58
CA PRO A 105 -11.47 19.87 2.23
C PRO A 105 -10.17 19.44 2.91
N VAL A 106 -10.30 18.69 4.00
CA VAL A 106 -9.18 18.04 4.71
C VAL A 106 -9.44 16.55 4.82
N VAL A 107 -8.39 15.77 5.06
CA VAL A 107 -8.51 14.33 5.32
C VAL A 107 -9.29 14.13 6.61
N ARG A 108 -10.43 13.46 6.50
CA ARG A 108 -11.37 13.23 7.60
C ARG A 108 -11.10 11.91 8.31
N SER A 109 -10.77 10.86 7.54
CA SER A 109 -10.42 9.56 8.08
C SER A 109 -9.34 8.85 7.27
N LEU A 110 -8.60 7.95 7.93
CA LEU A 110 -7.66 7.02 7.30
C LEU A 110 -7.84 5.60 7.83
N THR A 111 -7.66 4.64 6.94
CA THR A 111 -7.61 3.22 7.22
C THR A 111 -6.43 2.60 6.49
N PHE A 112 -5.63 1.80 7.19
CA PHE A 112 -4.49 1.08 6.62
C PHE A 112 -4.73 -0.42 6.61
N THR A 113 -4.36 -1.09 5.52
CA THR A 113 -4.39 -2.55 5.41
C THR A 113 -2.97 -3.09 5.29
N THR A 114 -2.62 -4.06 6.12
CA THR A 114 -1.26 -4.65 6.15
C THR A 114 -1.18 -5.96 5.38
N SER A 115 0.02 -6.39 5.00
CA SER A 115 0.30 -7.65 4.30
C SER A 115 -0.34 -8.87 4.97
N ARG A 116 -0.43 -8.88 6.30
CA ARG A 116 -1.08 -9.93 7.11
C ARG A 116 -2.63 -9.88 7.10
N GLY A 117 -3.22 -8.98 6.32
CA GLY A 117 -4.66 -8.80 6.23
C GLY A 117 -5.27 -7.99 7.38
N LYS A 118 -4.46 -7.44 8.28
CA LYS A 118 -4.94 -6.60 9.38
C LYS A 118 -5.39 -5.24 8.84
N VAL A 119 -6.53 -4.77 9.35
CA VAL A 119 -7.08 -3.45 9.03
C VAL A 119 -6.98 -2.56 10.28
N HIS A 120 -6.39 -1.38 10.13
CA HIS A 120 -6.22 -0.38 11.17
C HIS A 120 -7.03 0.86 10.82
N GLY A 121 -7.99 1.23 11.68
CA GLY A 121 -8.88 2.37 11.47
C GLY A 121 -10.35 1.96 11.28
N PRO A 122 -11.22 2.87 10.82
CA PRO A 122 -10.90 4.24 10.42
C PRO A 122 -10.48 5.12 11.61
N PHE A 123 -9.43 5.91 11.42
CA PHE A 123 -8.99 6.94 12.35
C PHE A 123 -9.59 8.27 11.93
N GLY A 124 -10.58 8.77 12.65
CA GLY A 124 -11.39 9.92 12.29
C GLY A 124 -12.85 9.52 12.02
N TYR A 125 -13.64 10.38 11.41
CA TYR A 125 -15.05 10.10 11.10
C TYR A 125 -15.20 9.62 9.67
N ASP A 126 -16.00 8.55 9.47
CA ASP A 126 -16.21 7.91 8.18
C ASP A 126 -17.28 8.65 7.33
N GLU A 127 -17.06 9.94 7.08
CA GLU A 127 -17.94 10.81 6.28
C GLU A 127 -17.18 11.55 5.17
N GLY A 128 -17.90 12.05 4.16
CA GLY A 128 -17.33 12.83 3.05
C GLY A 128 -17.03 12.00 1.82
N THR A 129 -16.08 12.45 1.00
CA THR A 129 -15.73 11.78 -0.27
C THR A 129 -14.71 10.67 -0.02
N PRO A 130 -14.99 9.41 -0.42
CA PRO A 130 -14.07 8.31 -0.19
C PRO A 130 -12.89 8.33 -1.17
N PHE A 131 -11.76 7.80 -0.72
CA PHE A 131 -10.66 7.38 -1.58
C PHE A 131 -10.12 6.03 -1.09
N ALA A 132 -9.60 5.23 -2.01
CA ALA A 132 -8.96 3.98 -1.70
C ALA A 132 -7.85 3.70 -2.70
N TYR A 133 -6.76 3.14 -2.19
CA TYR A 133 -5.63 2.66 -2.98
C TYR A 133 -5.20 1.29 -2.44
N PRO A 134 -5.95 0.22 -2.77
CA PRO A 134 -5.50 -1.15 -2.54
C PRO A 134 -4.33 -1.46 -3.47
N MET A 135 -3.32 -2.14 -2.97
CA MET A 135 -2.14 -2.53 -3.75
C MET A 135 -2.03 -4.05 -3.79
N GLU A 136 -2.23 -4.61 -4.96
CA GLU A 136 -1.91 -6.01 -5.25
C GLU A 136 -0.45 -6.10 -5.71
N GLY A 137 0.41 -6.53 -4.80
CA GLY A 137 1.86 -6.60 -5.04
C GLY A 137 2.59 -5.27 -4.98
N GLY A 138 2.01 -4.26 -4.33
CA GLY A 138 2.70 -3.03 -3.96
C GLY A 138 2.87 -2.90 -2.45
N VAL A 139 3.79 -2.03 -2.06
CA VAL A 139 4.01 -1.64 -0.66
C VAL A 139 4.22 -0.14 -0.56
N VAL A 140 3.65 0.47 0.49
CA VAL A 140 3.92 1.88 0.81
C VAL A 140 5.32 2.00 1.42
N VAL A 141 6.13 2.86 0.82
CA VAL A 141 7.52 3.10 1.23
C VAL A 141 7.78 4.55 1.62
N GLY A 142 6.78 5.42 1.59
CA GLY A 142 6.91 6.83 1.94
C GLY A 142 5.57 7.55 1.84
N PHE A 143 5.49 8.71 2.48
CA PHE A 143 4.31 9.56 2.45
C PHE A 143 4.67 10.98 2.01
N THR A 144 3.70 11.65 1.42
CA THR A 144 3.75 13.06 1.00
C THR A 144 2.37 13.63 1.21
N GLY A 145 2.22 14.95 1.23
CA GLY A 145 0.89 15.52 1.39
C GLY A 145 0.89 17.02 1.54
N ARG A 146 -0.17 17.50 2.17
CA ARG A 146 -0.35 18.89 2.55
C ARG A 146 -0.91 18.95 3.96
N SER A 147 -0.43 19.89 4.76
CA SER A 147 -0.96 20.08 6.10
C SER A 147 -0.88 21.53 6.55
N SER A 148 -1.82 21.87 7.41
CA SER A 148 -1.89 23.09 8.19
C SER A 148 -2.16 22.68 9.64
N TRP A 149 -3.34 23.03 10.16
CA TRP A 149 -3.82 22.52 11.44
C TRP A 149 -4.26 21.05 11.34
N HIS A 150 -4.78 20.65 10.18
CA HIS A 150 -5.16 19.28 9.83
C HIS A 150 -4.24 18.75 8.74
N VAL A 151 -4.34 17.46 8.47
CA VAL A 151 -3.81 16.89 7.22
C VAL A 151 -4.80 17.24 6.10
N ASP A 152 -4.43 18.22 5.27
CA ASP A 152 -5.25 18.70 4.16
C ASP A 152 -5.33 17.66 3.03
N ALA A 153 -4.22 17.00 2.71
CA ALA A 153 -4.18 15.95 1.69
C ALA A 153 -3.06 14.92 1.94
N LEU A 154 -3.25 13.69 1.45
CA LEU A 154 -2.31 12.58 1.59
C LEU A 154 -1.96 11.98 0.22
N GLY A 155 -0.68 11.80 -0.03
CA GLY A 155 -0.13 11.02 -1.14
C GLY A 155 0.85 9.96 -0.64
N LEU A 156 1.17 9.03 -1.53
CA LEU A 156 1.96 7.83 -1.20
C LEU A 156 3.15 7.69 -2.16
N TYR A 157 4.25 7.18 -1.63
CA TYR A 157 5.29 6.53 -2.41
C TYR A 157 5.08 5.02 -2.35
N VAL A 158 4.95 4.39 -3.51
CA VAL A 158 4.65 2.96 -3.65
C VAL A 158 5.73 2.27 -4.47
N ALA A 159 6.23 1.16 -3.95
CA ALA A 159 7.16 0.28 -4.66
C ALA A 159 6.50 -1.07 -4.94
N ALA A 160 6.86 -1.70 -6.06
CA ALA A 160 6.44 -3.06 -6.36
C ALA A 160 7.17 -4.05 -5.43
N LEU A 161 6.45 -5.03 -4.89
CA LEU A 161 7.03 -6.20 -4.25
C LEU A 161 7.78 -7.03 -5.30
N ARG A 162 8.92 -7.60 -4.92
CA ARG A 162 9.57 -8.59 -5.75
C ARG A 162 8.77 -9.90 -5.76
N PRO A 163 8.89 -10.73 -6.82
CA PRO A 163 8.10 -11.94 -6.97
C PRO A 163 8.13 -12.86 -5.76
N GLU A 164 9.27 -12.92 -5.05
CA GLU A 164 9.43 -13.76 -3.87
C GLU A 164 8.46 -13.34 -2.75
N THR A 165 8.44 -12.05 -2.40
CA THR A 165 7.53 -11.52 -1.37
C THR A 165 6.07 -11.52 -1.82
N LEU A 166 5.82 -11.30 -3.12
CA LEU A 166 4.45 -11.31 -3.66
C LEU A 166 3.79 -12.69 -3.50
N CYS A 167 4.49 -13.76 -3.88
CA CYS A 167 3.99 -15.13 -3.75
C CYS A 167 3.65 -15.47 -2.30
N ASP A 168 4.46 -15.01 -1.35
CA ASP A 168 4.24 -15.25 0.08
C ASP A 168 2.97 -14.55 0.58
N VAL A 169 2.77 -13.27 0.23
CA VAL A 169 1.54 -12.51 0.60
C VAL A 169 0.29 -13.14 0.00
N VAL A 170 0.35 -13.58 -1.25
CA VAL A 170 -0.76 -14.26 -1.93
C VAL A 170 -1.11 -15.55 -1.20
N HIS A 171 -0.10 -16.37 -0.87
CA HIS A 171 -0.30 -17.63 -0.16
C HIS A 171 -0.90 -17.41 1.24
N GLU A 172 -0.36 -16.45 2.01
CA GLU A 172 -0.84 -16.13 3.37
C GLU A 172 -2.29 -15.64 3.36
N ARG A 173 -2.66 -14.84 2.36
CA ARG A 173 -4.03 -14.34 2.20
C ARG A 173 -4.99 -15.34 1.54
N ARG A 174 -4.53 -16.54 1.21
CA ARG A 174 -5.27 -17.55 0.44
C ARG A 174 -5.82 -16.98 -0.89
N LEU A 175 -5.13 -15.99 -1.45
CA LEU A 175 -5.42 -15.45 -2.77
C LEU A 175 -4.81 -16.38 -3.81
N SER A 176 -5.33 -16.34 -5.04
CA SER A 176 -4.77 -17.11 -6.15
C SER A 176 -4.03 -16.17 -7.10
N ALA A 177 -2.72 -16.34 -7.25
CA ALA A 177 -1.97 -15.71 -8.33
C ALA A 177 -1.87 -16.71 -9.49
N TYR A 178 -2.40 -16.32 -10.65
CA TYR A 178 -2.28 -17.13 -11.87
C TYR A 178 -1.27 -16.48 -12.80
N ARG A 179 -0.32 -17.27 -13.31
CA ARG A 179 0.62 -16.82 -14.34
C ARG A 179 -0.06 -16.92 -15.70
N SER A 180 -0.56 -15.82 -16.24
CA SER A 180 -0.98 -15.79 -17.65
C SER A 180 0.27 -15.62 -18.53
N PHE A 181 0.45 -16.55 -19.47
CA PHE A 181 1.37 -16.34 -20.59
C PHE A 181 0.60 -15.58 -21.67
N VAL A 182 0.90 -14.30 -21.87
CA VAL A 182 0.42 -13.59 -23.06
C VAL A 182 1.30 -14.04 -24.23
N TYR A 183 0.82 -14.99 -25.02
CA TYR A 183 1.37 -15.17 -26.36
C TYR A 183 0.97 -13.95 -27.17
N GLY A 184 1.92 -13.05 -27.43
CA GLY A 184 1.75 -12.02 -28.44
C GLY A 184 1.60 -12.70 -29.80
N GLY A 185 0.36 -12.88 -30.25
CA GLY A 185 0.04 -13.43 -31.56
C GLY A 185 -1.07 -12.60 -32.18
N GLY A 186 -0.73 -11.83 -33.22
CA GLY A 186 -1.72 -11.11 -34.02
C GLY A 186 -2.68 -12.06 -34.74
N GLY A 187 -3.90 -11.56 -34.99
CA GLY A 187 -4.82 -12.14 -35.96
C GLY A 187 -6.07 -12.82 -35.40
N GLY A 188 -7.18 -12.08 -35.41
CA GLY A 188 -8.51 -12.55 -35.84
C GLY A 188 -9.20 -13.72 -35.11
N GLY A 189 -10.28 -13.39 -34.39
CA GLY A 189 -11.52 -14.17 -34.41
C GLY A 189 -11.85 -15.06 -33.19
N GLY A 190 -12.92 -14.70 -32.48
CA GLY A 190 -13.83 -15.65 -31.81
C GLY A 190 -13.44 -16.15 -30.41
N ALA A 191 -13.87 -15.43 -29.36
CA ALA A 191 -13.75 -15.88 -27.98
C ALA A 191 -14.79 -16.97 -27.64
N ARG A 192 -14.32 -18.18 -27.30
CA ARG A 192 -15.01 -19.15 -26.44
C ARG A 192 -14.06 -19.56 -25.32
N TYR A 193 -14.39 -19.24 -24.08
CA TYR A 193 -13.66 -19.68 -22.88
C TYR A 193 -14.11 -21.10 -22.49
N PRO A 194 -13.20 -22.07 -22.28
CA PRO A 194 -13.55 -23.34 -21.65
C PRO A 194 -13.51 -23.22 -20.11
N GLN A 195 -14.49 -23.84 -19.43
CA GLN A 195 -14.48 -24.05 -17.98
C GLN A 195 -13.45 -25.13 -17.57
N PRO A 196 -12.85 -25.06 -16.36
CA PRO A 196 -11.89 -26.06 -15.92
C PRO A 196 -12.56 -27.29 -15.28
N GLN A 197 -12.26 -28.47 -15.83
CA GLN A 197 -12.45 -29.78 -15.17
C GLN A 197 -11.15 -30.23 -14.49
N GLN A 198 -11.31 -30.97 -13.39
CA GLN A 198 -10.27 -31.42 -12.45
C GLN A 198 -9.33 -32.51 -13.00
N GLN A 199 -8.05 -32.37 -12.61
CA GLN A 199 -7.00 -33.39 -12.36
C GLN A 199 -6.67 -34.47 -13.41
N GLN A 200 -5.40 -34.51 -13.82
CA GLN A 200 -4.56 -35.71 -13.70
C GLN A 200 -3.06 -35.38 -13.83
N GLN A 201 -2.25 -36.10 -13.07
CA GLN A 201 -0.83 -35.90 -12.78
C GLN A 201 0.02 -36.93 -13.54
N TYR A 202 0.95 -36.52 -14.41
CA TYR A 202 2.07 -37.34 -14.88
C TYR A 202 3.28 -36.47 -15.25
N GLY A 203 4.49 -36.94 -14.96
CA GLY A 203 5.74 -36.17 -15.01
C GLY A 203 6.68 -36.43 -16.21
N ALA A 204 7.90 -35.91 -16.02
CA ALA A 204 9.18 -36.12 -16.73
C ALA A 204 9.66 -35.09 -17.80
N THR A 205 10.80 -34.47 -17.44
CA THR A 205 12.02 -34.07 -18.22
C THR A 205 11.95 -33.35 -19.58
N ALA A 206 12.57 -32.16 -19.70
CA ALA A 206 13.86 -31.91 -20.40
C ALA A 206 14.12 -30.39 -20.62
N GLN A 207 15.32 -30.05 -21.07
CA GLN A 207 16.05 -28.78 -20.90
C GLN A 207 15.76 -27.65 -21.91
N HIS A 208 16.26 -26.46 -21.56
CA HIS A 208 16.87 -25.42 -22.42
C HIS A 208 15.99 -24.52 -23.31
N HIS A 209 15.77 -23.27 -22.89
CA HIS A 209 16.38 -22.06 -23.48
C HIS A 209 15.84 -20.78 -22.81
N GLN A 210 16.77 -19.87 -22.52
CA GLN A 210 16.54 -18.61 -21.82
C GLN A 210 16.31 -17.49 -22.84
N ALA A 211 15.17 -16.82 -22.77
CA ALA A 211 14.99 -15.50 -23.38
C ALA A 211 14.13 -14.64 -22.44
N LYS A 212 14.73 -13.58 -21.88
CA LYS A 212 14.04 -12.59 -21.03
C LYS A 212 13.30 -11.59 -21.93
N ARG A 213 11.98 -11.45 -21.75
CA ARG A 213 11.12 -10.42 -22.37
C ARG A 213 10.03 -9.98 -21.37
N PRO A 214 9.43 -8.77 -21.55
CA PRO A 214 8.89 -7.97 -20.45
C PRO A 214 7.54 -8.50 -19.94
N PHE A 215 7.28 -8.27 -18.65
CA PHE A 215 6.14 -8.84 -17.92
C PHE A 215 5.11 -7.74 -17.61
N GLU A 216 3.85 -8.02 -17.91
CA GLU A 216 2.68 -7.27 -17.43
C GLU A 216 1.80 -8.23 -16.64
N TRP A 217 1.36 -7.81 -15.46
CA TRP A 217 0.48 -8.59 -14.59
C TRP A 217 -0.95 -8.08 -14.74
N CYS A 218 -1.91 -8.98 -14.95
CA CYS A 218 -3.34 -8.67 -14.87
C CYS A 218 -3.98 -9.56 -13.79
N TYR A 219 -4.85 -8.97 -12.96
CA TYR A 219 -5.51 -9.61 -11.83
C TYR A 219 -7.04 -9.63 -12.03
N LYS A 220 -7.72 -10.66 -11.50
CA LYS A 220 -9.18 -10.80 -11.44
C LYS A 220 -9.60 -11.16 -10.02
#